data_AF-A0A2S9BC44-F1
#
_entry.id   AF-A0A2S9BC44-F1
#
_cell.length_a   1.000
_cell.length_b   1.000
_cell.length_c   1.000
_cell.angle_alpha   90.00
_cell.angle_beta   90.00
_cell.angle_gamma   90.00
#
_symmetry.space_group_name_H-M   'P 1'
#
loop_
_entity.id
_entity.type
_entity.pdbx_description
1 polymer ?
#
loop_
_entity_poly.entity_id
_entity_poly.type
_entity_poly.pdbx_seq_one_letter_code
_entity_poly.pdbx_strand_id
1 'polypeptide(L)'
;MKLRYSKGSGLPPTHLTLINCADSATGSLVFACTEVGECRVQYTSRAELLCMLNSLLRQRVPIAVGGMVPGPADEVDMLIANAVLEGPYIALSWSGPQQWTLREIGSTAAEWQPVPDAQSMANVSFDPRSLKRSG
;
A
#
# COMPACT_ATOMS: atom_id res chain seq x y z
N MET A 1 -11.69 13.37 12.86
CA MET A 1 -10.24 13.26 12.58
C MET A 1 -10.01 13.77 11.16
N LYS A 2 -8.94 14.52 10.89
CA LYS A 2 -8.60 14.94 9.51
C LYS A 2 -7.71 13.88 8.87
N LEU A 3 -8.00 13.51 7.63
CA LEU A 3 -7.11 12.65 6.84
C LEU A 3 -5.87 13.46 6.44
N ARG A 4 -4.75 12.78 6.19
CA ARG A 4 -3.47 13.44 5.93
C ARG A 4 -3.02 13.21 4.50
N TYR A 5 -2.29 14.16 3.93
CA TYR A 5 -1.61 13.96 2.64
C TYR A 5 -0.23 14.62 2.63
N SER A 6 0.68 14.03 1.85
CA SER A 6 2.06 14.49 1.69
C SER A 6 2.42 14.38 0.22
N LYS A 7 3.23 15.32 -0.26
CA LYS A 7 3.77 15.30 -1.61
C LYS A 7 5.26 14.98 -1.54
N GLY A 8 5.78 14.40 -2.60
CA GLY A 8 7.21 14.18 -2.76
C GLY A 8 7.62 14.14 -4.22
N SER A 9 8.92 14.09 -4.44
CA SER A 9 9.52 14.07 -5.76
C SER A 9 10.55 12.95 -5.90
N GLY A 10 10.86 12.57 -7.14
CA GLY A 10 11.79 11.49 -7.45
C GLY A 10 11.17 10.11 -7.23
N LEU A 11 11.96 9.18 -6.69
CA LEU A 11 11.49 7.83 -6.38
C LEU A 11 10.57 7.87 -5.15
N PRO A 12 9.38 7.27 -5.21
CA PRO A 12 8.53 7.11 -4.03
C PRO A 12 9.12 6.09 -3.06
N PRO A 13 8.64 6.04 -1.80
CA PRO A 13 8.99 4.98 -0.87
C PRO A 13 8.59 3.60 -1.40
N THR A 14 9.15 2.54 -0.80
CA THR A 14 8.74 1.16 -1.09
C THR A 14 7.23 1.01 -0.96
N HIS A 15 6.57 0.51 -1.98
CA HIS A 15 5.12 0.44 -2.04
C HIS A 15 4.63 -0.80 -2.77
N LEU A 16 3.42 -1.25 -2.42
CA LEU A 16 2.75 -2.35 -3.11
C LEU A 16 2.25 -1.86 -4.47
N THR A 17 2.72 -2.47 -5.56
CA THR A 17 2.34 -2.12 -6.94
C THR A 17 1.31 -3.07 -7.53
N LEU A 18 1.31 -4.33 -7.11
CA LEU A 18 0.41 -5.34 -7.66
C LEU A 18 0.14 -6.47 -6.65
N ILE A 19 -1.12 -6.91 -6.60
CA ILE A 19 -1.51 -8.20 -6.01
C ILE A 19 -1.71 -9.14 -7.19
N ASN A 20 -0.72 -9.98 -7.46
CA ASN A 20 -0.73 -10.90 -8.60
C ASN A 20 -1.28 -12.26 -8.17
N CYS A 21 -2.52 -12.56 -8.53
CA CYS A 21 -3.16 -13.85 -8.27
C CYS A 21 -2.78 -14.86 -9.37
N ALA A 22 -2.12 -15.94 -8.98
CA ALA A 22 -1.87 -17.06 -9.88
C ALA A 22 -3.10 -17.98 -9.99
N ASP A 23 -3.80 -18.16 -8.85
CA ASP A 23 -5.08 -18.86 -8.74
C ASP A 23 -5.95 -18.22 -7.62
N SER A 24 -6.97 -18.92 -7.15
CA SER A 24 -7.90 -18.42 -6.11
C SER A 24 -7.28 -18.30 -4.70
N ALA A 25 -6.14 -18.95 -4.45
CA ALA A 25 -5.50 -19.02 -3.14
C ALA A 25 -4.01 -18.61 -3.16
N THR A 26 -3.32 -18.74 -4.29
CA THR A 26 -1.88 -18.51 -4.41
C THR A 26 -1.56 -17.35 -5.34
N GLY A 27 -0.39 -16.75 -5.11
CA GLY A 27 0.07 -15.63 -5.90
C GLY A 27 1.21 -14.90 -5.22
N SER A 28 1.38 -13.63 -5.58
CA SER A 28 2.45 -12.78 -5.04
C SER A 28 2.02 -11.34 -4.86
N LEU A 29 2.55 -10.72 -3.81
CA LEU A 29 2.59 -9.28 -3.64
C LEU A 29 3.85 -8.76 -4.33
N VAL A 30 3.68 -7.81 -5.26
CA VAL A 30 4.78 -7.16 -5.98
C VAL A 30 4.97 -5.76 -5.42
N PHE A 31 6.20 -5.44 -5.04
CA PHE A 31 6.60 -4.15 -4.50
C PHE A 31 7.58 -3.48 -5.43
N ALA A 32 7.44 -2.17 -5.62
CA ALA A 32 8.53 -1.36 -6.15
C ALA A 32 9.44 -0.97 -4.98
N CYS A 33 10.71 -1.31 -5.06
CA CYS A 33 11.72 -1.01 -4.06
C CYS A 33 12.71 0.02 -4.61
N THR A 34 13.07 1.01 -3.78
CA THR A 34 14.00 2.08 -4.17
C THR A 34 15.38 1.56 -4.58
N GLU A 35 15.83 0.43 -4.02
CA GLU A 35 17.18 -0.12 -4.26
C GLU A 35 17.24 -1.27 -5.28
N VAL A 36 16.16 -2.06 -5.39
CA VAL A 36 16.18 -3.37 -6.08
C VAL A 36 15.27 -3.38 -7.31
N GLY A 37 14.56 -2.28 -7.59
CA GLY A 37 13.57 -2.17 -8.66
C GLY A 37 12.25 -2.81 -8.26
N GLU A 38 12.18 -4.14 -8.33
CA GLU A 38 10.99 -4.91 -7.92
C GLU A 38 11.33 -6.00 -6.90
N CYS A 39 10.44 -6.20 -5.93
CA CYS A 39 10.51 -7.31 -4.98
C CYS A 39 9.18 -8.07 -4.98
N ARG A 40 9.23 -9.40 -5.05
CA ARG A 40 8.05 -10.27 -5.03
C ARG A 40 8.02 -11.10 -3.76
N VAL A 41 6.88 -11.09 -3.08
CA VAL A 41 6.62 -11.90 -1.88
C VAL A 41 5.47 -12.85 -2.19
N GLN A 42 5.75 -14.15 -2.21
CA GLN A 42 4.74 -15.17 -2.51
C GLN A 42 3.78 -15.38 -1.34
N TYR A 43 2.52 -15.67 -1.61
CA TYR A 43 1.56 -16.22 -0.65
C TYR A 43 0.96 -17.51 -1.20
N THR A 44 0.65 -18.46 -0.33
CA THR A 44 0.14 -19.79 -0.66
C THR A 44 -1.30 -20.04 -0.19
N SER A 45 -1.91 -19.05 0.47
CA SER A 45 -3.33 -19.09 0.83
C SER A 45 -3.93 -17.69 0.91
N ARG A 46 -5.26 -17.62 0.80
CA ARG A 46 -6.01 -16.36 1.03
C ARG A 46 -5.77 -15.83 2.46
N ALA A 47 -5.66 -16.71 3.45
CA ALA A 47 -5.37 -16.31 4.83
C ALA A 47 -3.99 -15.65 4.96
N GLU A 48 -2.95 -16.21 4.33
CA GLU A 48 -1.61 -15.61 4.29
C GLU A 48 -1.63 -14.24 3.59
N LEU A 49 -2.33 -14.13 2.47
CA LEU A 49 -2.52 -12.84 1.77
C LEU A 49 -3.15 -11.80 2.70
N LEU A 50 -4.25 -12.13 3.37
CA LEU A 50 -4.93 -11.20 4.28
C LEU A 50 -4.04 -10.79 5.47
N CYS A 51 -3.28 -11.73 6.04
CA CYS A 51 -2.29 -11.44 7.08
C CYS A 51 -1.19 -10.48 6.59
N MET A 52 -0.69 -10.69 5.37
CA MET A 52 0.31 -9.80 4.77
C MET A 52 -0.28 -8.40 4.52
N LEU A 53 -1.47 -8.29 3.92
CA LEU A 53 -2.13 -7.02 3.68
C LEU A 53 -2.40 -6.26 4.98
N ASN A 54 -2.92 -6.94 6.02
CA ASN A 54 -3.12 -6.34 7.33
C ASN A 54 -1.79 -5.84 7.94
N SER A 55 -0.69 -6.58 7.75
CA SER A 55 0.64 -6.16 8.18
C SER A 55 1.11 -4.89 7.45
N LEU A 56 0.81 -4.77 6.16
CA LEU A 56 1.09 -3.54 5.39
C LEU A 56 0.31 -2.35 5.94
N LEU A 57 -0.98 -2.51 6.24
CA LEU A 57 -1.82 -1.43 6.78
C LEU A 57 -1.31 -0.95 8.15
N ARG A 58 -1.02 -1.89 9.05
CA ARG A 58 -0.46 -1.57 10.38
C ARG A 58 0.88 -0.87 10.31
N GLN A 59 1.73 -1.29 9.37
CA GLN A 59 3.02 -0.68 9.12
C GLN A 59 2.92 0.59 8.26
N ARG A 60 1.72 1.00 7.83
CA ARG A 60 1.50 2.20 7.00
C ARG A 60 2.35 2.16 5.72
N VAL A 61 2.48 0.99 5.12
CA VAL A 61 3.16 0.84 3.83
C VAL A 61 2.28 1.43 2.73
N PRO A 62 2.82 2.28 1.84
CA PRO A 62 2.03 2.81 0.74
C PRO A 62 1.56 1.73 -0.24
N ILE A 63 0.36 1.92 -0.77
CA ILE A 63 -0.28 1.05 -1.76
C ILE A 63 -0.58 1.89 -3.00
N ALA A 64 -0.10 1.45 -4.16
CA ALA A 64 -0.33 2.16 -5.42
C ALA A 64 -1.81 2.19 -5.77
N VAL A 65 -2.31 3.37 -6.14
CA VAL A 65 -3.63 3.49 -6.76
C VAL A 65 -3.62 2.93 -8.17
N GLY A 66 -4.73 2.30 -8.56
CA GLY A 66 -4.97 1.91 -9.94
C GLY A 66 -5.02 3.11 -10.88
N GLY A 67 -4.81 2.83 -12.17
CA GLY A 67 -5.08 3.78 -13.25
C GLY A 67 -6.49 3.56 -13.80
N MET A 68 -6.59 3.23 -15.10
CA MET A 68 -7.84 2.79 -15.72
C MET A 68 -8.24 1.34 -15.38
N VAL A 69 -7.35 0.61 -14.71
CA VAL A 69 -7.56 -0.76 -14.24
C VAL A 69 -7.41 -0.76 -12.72
N PRO A 70 -8.26 -1.52 -11.99
CA PRO A 70 -8.12 -1.66 -10.55
C PRO A 70 -6.69 -2.05 -10.16
N GLY A 71 -6.11 -1.28 -9.24
CA GLY A 71 -4.82 -1.53 -8.64
C GLY A 71 -4.94 -2.19 -7.26
N PRO A 72 -3.81 -2.35 -6.55
CA PRO A 72 -3.83 -2.94 -5.22
C PRO A 72 -4.59 -2.08 -4.18
N ALA A 73 -4.66 -0.76 -4.37
CA ALA A 73 -5.46 0.11 -3.49
C ALA A 73 -6.96 -0.20 -3.61
N ASP A 74 -7.45 -0.46 -4.82
CA ASP A 74 -8.87 -0.78 -5.07
C ASP A 74 -9.27 -2.12 -4.43
N GLU A 75 -8.41 -3.13 -4.47
CA GLU A 75 -8.63 -4.41 -3.76
C GLU A 75 -8.65 -4.20 -2.24
N VAL A 76 -7.73 -3.39 -1.70
CA VAL A 76 -7.70 -3.08 -0.26
C VAL A 76 -8.94 -2.30 0.16
N ASP A 77 -9.38 -1.33 -0.63
CA ASP A 77 -10.63 -0.60 -0.42
C ASP A 77 -11.83 -1.55 -0.38
N MET A 78 -11.91 -2.46 -1.35
CA MET A 78 -12.97 -3.47 -1.39
C MET A 78 -12.94 -4.37 -0.15
N LEU A 79 -11.76 -4.80 0.31
CA LEU A 79 -11.63 -5.64 1.49
C LEU A 79 -12.02 -4.92 2.78
N ILE A 80 -11.70 -3.63 2.89
CA ILE A 80 -12.13 -2.79 4.01
C ILE A 80 -13.65 -2.59 3.96
N ALA A 81 -14.22 -2.29 2.80
CA ALA A 81 -15.65 -2.09 2.62
C ALA A 81 -16.48 -3.36 2.97
N ASN A 82 -15.90 -4.55 2.73
CA ASN A 82 -16.49 -5.83 3.10
C ASN A 82 -16.13 -6.30 4.52
N ALA A 83 -15.52 -5.44 5.36
CA ALA A 83 -15.09 -5.76 6.73
C ALA A 83 -14.12 -6.96 6.84
N VAL A 84 -13.36 -7.25 5.77
CA VAL A 84 -12.31 -8.28 5.76
C VAL A 84 -10.97 -7.72 6.25
N LEU A 85 -10.71 -6.45 5.96
CA LEU A 85 -9.59 -5.67 6.50
C LEU A 85 -10.12 -4.48 7.30
N GLU A 86 -9.30 -3.95 8.20
CA GLU A 86 -9.67 -2.82 9.05
C GLU A 86 -8.61 -1.72 9.01
N GLY A 87 -9.09 -0.50 9.27
CA GLY A 87 -8.25 0.68 9.47
C GLY A 87 -8.02 1.49 8.20
N PRO A 88 -7.42 2.68 8.35
CA PRO A 88 -7.01 3.48 7.20
C PRO A 88 -5.80 2.85 6.52
N TYR A 89 -5.62 3.16 5.24
CA TYR A 89 -4.42 2.80 4.50
C TYR A 89 -3.82 4.03 3.82
N ILE A 90 -2.56 3.89 3.36
CA ILE A 90 -1.86 4.96 2.67
C ILE A 90 -1.88 4.67 1.17
N ALA A 91 -2.64 5.47 0.42
CA ALA A 91 -2.66 5.43 -1.03
C ALA A 91 -1.50 6.25 -1.61
N LEU A 92 -0.81 5.70 -2.60
CA LEU A 92 0.23 6.37 -3.38
C LEU A 92 -0.26 6.60 -4.81
N SER A 93 -0.21 7.85 -5.27
CA SER A 93 -0.55 8.23 -6.65
C SER A 93 0.52 9.11 -7.28
N TRP A 94 0.83 8.92 -8.55
CA TRP A 94 1.57 9.91 -9.33
C TRP A 94 0.69 11.16 -9.54
N SER A 95 1.23 12.33 -9.23
CA SER A 95 0.60 13.63 -9.46
C SER A 95 1.24 14.40 -10.62
N GLY A 96 2.34 13.88 -11.17
CA GLY A 96 3.05 14.43 -12.32
C GLY A 96 4.36 13.66 -12.57
N PRO A 97 5.13 14.02 -13.62
CA PRO A 97 6.45 13.42 -13.86
C PRO A 97 7.34 13.58 -12.63
N GLN A 98 7.82 12.45 -12.08
CA GLN A 98 8.61 12.40 -10.85
C GLN A 98 7.96 13.09 -9.63
N GLN A 99 6.64 13.28 -9.63
CA GLN A 99 5.91 13.87 -8.52
C GLN A 99 4.85 12.92 -8.04
N TRP A 100 4.88 12.59 -6.75
CA TRP A 100 3.95 11.65 -6.15
C TRP A 100 3.26 12.27 -4.94
N THR A 101 2.09 11.73 -4.60
CA THR A 101 1.29 12.12 -3.44
C THR A 101 0.91 10.87 -2.65
N LEU A 102 1.16 10.91 -1.34
CA LEU A 102 0.63 9.96 -0.35
C LEU A 102 -0.64 10.54 0.26
N ARG A 103 -1.67 9.72 0.42
CA ARG A 103 -2.94 10.10 1.06
C ARG A 103 -3.35 9.01 2.03
N GLU A 104 -3.70 9.41 3.24
CA GLU A 104 -4.43 8.54 4.17
C GLU A 104 -5.88 8.44 3.66
N ILE A 105 -6.35 7.20 3.48
CA ILE A 105 -7.72 6.89 3.07
C ILE A 105 -8.39 6.19 4.26
N GLY A 106 -9.61 6.58 4.59
CA GLY A 106 -10.37 6.04 5.71
C GLY A 106 -11.86 6.32 5.59
N SER A 107 -12.65 5.72 6.48
CA SER A 107 -14.11 5.69 6.43
C SER A 107 -14.82 7.04 6.68
N THR A 108 -14.11 8.04 7.18
CA THR A 108 -14.69 9.37 7.44
C THR A 108 -14.44 10.29 6.26
N ALA A 109 -15.51 10.88 5.71
CA ALA A 109 -15.41 12.03 4.82
C ALA A 109 -14.73 13.17 5.59
N ALA A 110 -13.45 13.39 5.31
CA ALA A 110 -12.66 14.40 5.97
C ALA A 110 -11.84 15.16 4.94
N GLU A 111 -11.73 16.47 5.14
CA GLU A 111 -10.74 17.28 4.44
C GLU A 111 -9.33 16.71 4.69
N TRP A 112 -8.53 16.67 3.64
CA TRP A 112 -7.13 16.28 3.73
C TRP A 112 -6.29 17.44 4.25
N GLN A 113 -5.58 17.21 5.34
CA GLN A 113 -4.61 18.13 5.91
C GLN A 113 -3.21 17.84 5.35
N PRO A 114 -2.49 18.85 4.86
CA PRO A 114 -1.11 18.65 4.42
C PRO A 114 -0.23 18.32 5.63
N VAL A 115 0.67 17.36 5.45
CA VAL A 115 1.82 17.16 6.33
C VAL A 115 3.10 17.38 5.51
N PRO A 116 4.12 18.05 6.08
CA PRO A 116 5.32 18.41 5.34
C PRO A 116 6.26 17.23 5.09
N ASP A 117 6.15 16.17 5.90
CA ASP A 117 7.07 15.05 5.87
C ASP A 117 6.32 13.71 5.67
N ALA A 118 6.70 12.98 4.62
CA ALA A 118 6.16 11.67 4.30
C ALA A 118 6.47 10.63 5.39
N GLN A 119 7.60 10.74 6.10
CA GLN A 119 7.98 9.79 7.15
C GLN A 119 7.03 9.83 8.35
N SER A 120 6.38 10.98 8.59
CA SER A 120 5.35 11.13 9.63
C SER A 120 4.02 10.43 9.32
N MET A 121 3.84 9.93 8.08
CA MET A 121 2.59 9.32 7.62
C MET A 121 2.76 7.87 7.14
N ALA A 122 3.87 7.56 6.48
CA ALA A 122 4.11 6.29 5.84
C ALA A 122 5.43 5.69 6.28
N ASN A 123 5.52 4.36 6.29
CA ASN A 123 6.79 3.68 6.49
C ASN A 123 7.64 3.79 5.22
N VAL A 124 8.60 4.71 5.24
CA VAL A 124 9.49 4.97 4.10
C VAL A 124 10.68 4.01 4.00
N SER A 125 10.89 3.17 5.01
CA SER A 125 12.01 2.25 5.13
C SER A 125 11.55 0.79 5.15
N PHE A 126 10.38 0.52 4.60
CA PHE A 126 9.81 -0.82 4.59
C PHE A 126 10.62 -1.79 3.74
N ASP A 127 10.96 -2.95 4.32
CA ASP A 127 11.56 -4.10 3.63
C ASP A 127 10.48 -5.16 3.36
N PRO A 128 10.08 -5.41 2.09
CA PRO A 128 9.08 -6.43 1.76
C PRO A 128 9.46 -7.84 2.21
N ARG A 129 10.75 -8.16 2.31
CA ARG A 129 11.21 -9.49 2.75
C ARG A 129 10.88 -9.76 4.21
N SER A 130 10.60 -8.73 5.00
CA SER A 130 10.13 -8.86 6.38
C SER A 130 8.78 -9.57 6.50
N LEU A 131 7.95 -9.56 5.43
CA LEU A 131 6.65 -10.25 5.40
C LEU A 131 6.75 -11.78 5.48
N LYS A 132 7.92 -12.34 5.18
CA LYS A 132 8.17 -13.80 5.19
C LYS A 132 8.76 -14.31 6.52
N ARG A 133 8.70 -13.53 7.61
CA ARG A 133 9.09 -13.95 8.97
C ARG A 133 7.82 -14.07 9.83
N SER A 134 7.43 -15.19 10.42
CA SER A 134 8.07 -16.49 10.70
C SER A 134 7.04 -17.60 10.46
N GLY A 135 7.52 -18.83 10.23
CA GLY A 135 6.67 -20.02 10.17
C GLY A 135 5.92 -20.33 11.46
#